data_AF-A0A1M6QDJ4-F1
#
_entry.id   AF-A0A1M6QDJ4-F1
#
_cell.length_a   1.000
_cell.length_b   1.000
_cell.length_c   1.000
_cell.angle_alpha   90.00
_cell.angle_beta   90.00
_cell.angle_gamma   90.00
#
_symmetry.space_group_name_H-M   'P 1'
#
loop_
_entity.id
_entity.type
_entity.pdbx_description
1 polymer ?
#
loop_
_entity_poly.entity_id
_entity_poly.type
_entity_poly.pdbx_seq_one_letter_code
_entity_poly.pdbx_strand_id
1 'polypeptide(L)'
;MSKEVTHDLMPPVKSPNGWADTLVGILVRTVLVTALVVGVIWGLRWWAMYKPVIHPDAAGQVELKAKDAQLHGEPEIRYNLYEGKPNIGWWNEESQYLSWKTKGVSAGSYQVVLEYSRAPEAKLQLELKAGEQTLLGEVPPTGGWGKWSELSLGVLELSSSEVSELELRAITPDGGEVVNLVRVTLTSVGE
;
A
#
# COMPACT_ATOMS: atom_id res chain seq x y z
N MET A 1 -27.18 56.44 -65.01
CA MET A 1 -27.06 56.45 -63.53
C MET A 1 -26.96 55.02 -63.05
N SER A 2 -25.75 54.54 -62.76
CA SER A 2 -25.53 53.35 -61.93
C SER A 2 -24.31 53.69 -61.07
N LYS A 3 -24.49 53.69 -59.75
CA LYS A 3 -23.46 54.12 -58.78
C LYS A 3 -22.55 52.94 -58.48
N GLU A 4 -21.23 53.17 -58.55
CA GLU A 4 -20.23 52.29 -57.95
C GLU A 4 -20.47 52.19 -56.44
N VAL A 5 -20.49 50.97 -55.92
CA VAL A 5 -20.42 50.68 -54.48
C VAL A 5 -19.09 50.01 -54.26
N THR A 6 -18.09 50.78 -53.83
CA THR A 6 -16.81 50.25 -53.35
C THR A 6 -17.06 49.62 -51.98
N HIS A 7 -16.98 48.28 -51.89
CA HIS A 7 -16.87 47.60 -50.61
C HIS A 7 -15.45 47.82 -50.08
N ASP A 8 -15.34 48.60 -49.01
CA ASP A 8 -14.11 48.84 -48.28
C ASP A 8 -13.69 47.53 -47.59
N LEU A 9 -12.61 46.93 -48.05
CA LEU A 9 -12.06 45.70 -47.46
C LEU A 9 -11.34 46.08 -46.16
N MET A 10 -11.94 45.74 -45.02
CA MET A 10 -11.26 45.83 -43.72
C MET A 10 -9.91 45.08 -43.80
N PRO A 11 -8.81 45.65 -43.28
CA PRO A 11 -7.53 44.95 -43.24
C PRO A 11 -7.64 43.73 -42.31
N PRO A 12 -6.87 42.66 -42.58
CA PRO A 12 -6.95 41.45 -41.78
C PRO A 12 -6.56 41.75 -40.32
N VAL A 13 -7.45 41.40 -39.39
CA VAL A 13 -7.17 41.43 -37.95
C VAL A 13 -6.01 40.46 -37.68
N LYS A 14 -4.84 40.97 -37.29
CA LYS A 14 -3.76 40.12 -36.79
C LYS A 14 -4.22 39.45 -35.50
N SER A 15 -4.15 38.12 -35.47
CA SER A 15 -4.34 37.31 -34.27
C SER A 15 -3.44 37.86 -33.14
N PRO A 16 -3.96 38.08 -31.91
CA PRO A 16 -3.19 38.70 -30.82
C PRO A 16 -2.03 37.83 -30.31
N ASN A 17 -1.94 36.56 -30.75
CA ASN A 17 -1.09 35.56 -30.10
C ASN A 17 0.04 35.04 -31.01
N GLY A 18 0.65 35.91 -31.83
CA GLY A 18 1.64 35.51 -32.85
C GLY A 18 2.91 34.82 -32.33
N TRP A 19 3.17 34.80 -31.02
CA TRP A 19 4.30 34.07 -30.44
C TRP A 19 4.03 32.56 -30.33
N ALA A 20 2.77 32.15 -30.21
CA ALA A 20 2.37 30.76 -29.99
C ALA A 20 2.77 29.82 -31.14
N ASP A 21 2.81 30.35 -32.37
CA ASP A 21 3.11 29.61 -33.60
C ASP A 21 4.58 29.75 -34.04
N THR A 22 5.38 30.51 -33.28
CA THR A 22 6.83 30.57 -33.51
C THR A 22 7.48 29.27 -33.04
N LEU A 23 8.66 28.95 -33.59
CA LEU A 23 9.48 27.83 -33.10
C LEU A 23 9.69 27.91 -31.58
N VAL A 24 9.85 29.13 -31.04
CA VAL A 24 9.98 29.39 -29.59
C VAL A 24 8.68 29.04 -28.85
N GLY A 25 7.52 29.45 -29.36
CA GLY A 25 6.22 29.11 -28.76
C GLY A 25 5.92 27.60 -28.79
N ILE A 26 6.27 26.91 -29.88
CA ILE A 26 6.15 25.45 -30.01
C ILE A 26 7.11 24.73 -29.05
N LEU A 27 8.36 25.20 -28.93
CA LEU A 27 9.35 24.67 -28.00
C LEU A 27 8.90 24.82 -26.54
N VAL A 28 8.42 26.01 -26.16
CA VAL A 28 7.91 26.27 -24.79
C VAL A 28 6.72 25.38 -24.46
N ARG A 29 5.76 25.23 -25.39
CA ARG A 29 4.61 24.32 -25.20
C ARG A 29 5.04 22.87 -25.05
N THR A 30 5.97 22.40 -25.87
CA THR A 30 6.49 21.03 -25.81
C THR A 30 7.18 20.75 -24.46
N VAL A 31 8.00 21.70 -23.98
CA VAL A 31 8.66 21.59 -22.68
C VAL A 31 7.65 21.55 -21.53
N LEU A 32 6.63 22.41 -21.55
CA LEU A 32 5.59 22.45 -20.52
C LEU A 32 4.73 21.18 -20.51
N VAL A 33 4.31 20.68 -21.68
CA VAL A 33 3.54 19.43 -21.80
C VAL A 33 4.38 18.25 -21.32
N THR A 34 5.66 18.19 -21.69
CA THR A 34 6.56 17.12 -21.25
C THR A 34 6.77 17.17 -19.74
N ALA A 35 7.01 18.35 -19.16
CA ALA A 35 7.15 18.51 -17.72
C ALA A 35 5.86 18.13 -16.96
N LEU A 36 4.69 18.41 -17.53
CA LEU A 36 3.40 18.04 -16.93
C LEU A 36 3.15 16.53 -17.03
N VAL A 37 3.41 15.90 -18.17
CA VAL A 37 3.30 14.44 -18.33
C VAL A 37 4.28 13.72 -17.42
N VAL A 38 5.53 14.17 -17.35
CA VAL A 38 6.55 13.66 -16.44
C VAL A 38 6.08 13.84 -15.00
N GLY A 39 5.69 15.06 -14.59
CA GLY A 39 5.19 15.34 -13.24
C GLY A 39 3.97 14.50 -12.83
N VAL A 40 3.05 14.23 -13.76
CA VAL A 40 1.88 13.35 -13.54
C VAL A 40 2.31 11.90 -13.40
N ILE A 41 3.22 11.41 -14.26
CA ILE A 41 3.74 10.04 -14.18
C ILE A 41 4.50 9.83 -12.87
N TRP A 42 5.40 10.76 -12.50
CA TRP A 42 6.13 10.70 -11.24
C TRP A 42 5.19 10.84 -10.04
N GLY A 43 4.20 11.75 -10.10
CA GLY A 43 3.21 11.93 -9.03
C GLY A 43 2.35 10.68 -8.82
N LEU A 44 1.84 10.07 -9.88
CA LEU A 44 1.07 8.82 -9.81
C LEU A 44 1.93 7.65 -9.32
N ARG A 45 3.19 7.58 -9.78
CA ARG A 45 4.12 6.54 -9.36
C ARG A 45 4.55 6.70 -7.90
N TRP A 46 4.74 7.92 -7.42
CA TRP A 46 5.05 8.23 -6.02
C TRP A 46 3.85 7.98 -5.10
N TRP A 47 2.66 8.36 -5.55
CA TRP A 47 1.41 8.08 -4.85
C TRP A 47 1.16 6.58 -4.71
N ALA A 48 1.38 5.81 -5.78
CA ALA A 48 1.24 4.35 -5.75
C ALA A 48 2.26 3.66 -4.82
N MET A 49 3.40 4.29 -4.54
CA MET A 49 4.46 3.75 -3.68
C MET A 49 4.39 4.22 -2.22
N TYR A 50 3.60 5.26 -1.90
CA TYR A 50 3.54 5.77 -0.52
C TYR A 50 2.53 4.97 0.31
N LYS A 51 3.03 4.05 1.14
CA LYS A 51 2.25 3.41 2.20
C LYS A 51 2.22 4.31 3.45
N PRO A 52 1.05 4.45 4.12
CA PRO A 52 0.93 5.34 5.27
C PRO A 52 1.77 4.84 6.45
N VAL A 53 2.28 5.78 7.24
CA VAL A 53 2.85 5.47 8.55
C VAL A 53 1.69 5.26 9.52
N ILE A 54 1.66 4.11 10.17
CA ILE A 54 0.60 3.73 11.10
C ILE A 54 0.94 4.26 12.49
N HIS A 55 -0.07 4.83 13.14
CA HIS A 55 0.02 5.34 14.51
C HIS A 55 -0.92 4.52 15.41
N PRO A 56 -0.56 4.34 16.70
CA PRO A 56 -1.53 3.84 17.66
C PRO A 56 -2.76 4.75 17.72
N ASP A 57 -3.91 4.19 18.03
CA ASP A 57 -5.11 4.95 18.32
C ASP A 57 -5.06 5.59 19.72
N ALA A 58 -6.16 6.24 20.13
CA ALA A 58 -6.25 6.89 21.44
C ALA A 58 -6.13 5.92 22.63
N ALA A 59 -6.37 4.62 22.41
CA ALA A 59 -6.21 3.56 23.41
C ALA A 59 -4.83 2.88 23.34
N GLY A 60 -3.95 3.30 22.41
CA GLY A 60 -2.65 2.69 22.19
C GLY A 60 -2.69 1.41 21.35
N GLN A 61 -3.83 1.06 20.76
CA GLN A 61 -3.95 -0.08 19.85
C GLN A 61 -3.35 0.26 18.49
N VAL A 62 -2.61 -0.67 17.90
CA VAL A 62 -2.03 -0.54 16.55
C VAL A 62 -2.73 -1.52 15.61
N GLU A 63 -3.40 -1.02 14.57
CA GLU A 63 -4.01 -1.83 13.52
C GLU A 63 -3.18 -1.82 12.23
N LEU A 64 -2.58 -2.95 11.89
CA LEU A 64 -1.82 -3.18 10.67
C LEU A 64 -2.71 -3.84 9.62
N LYS A 65 -3.38 -3.03 8.79
CA LYS A 65 -4.38 -3.52 7.83
C LYS A 65 -3.74 -3.98 6.52
N ALA A 66 -4.41 -4.91 5.83
CA ALA A 66 -4.03 -5.41 4.51
C ALA A 66 -3.73 -4.29 3.49
N LYS A 67 -4.58 -3.26 3.43
CA LYS A 67 -4.44 -2.14 2.48
C LYS A 67 -3.19 -1.28 2.72
N ASP A 68 -2.73 -1.24 3.97
CA ASP A 68 -1.65 -0.37 4.43
C ASP A 68 -0.29 -1.10 4.41
N ALA A 69 -0.28 -2.40 4.10
CA ALA A 69 0.93 -3.20 4.00
C ALA A 69 1.75 -2.87 2.76
N GLN A 70 3.06 -2.81 2.93
CA GLN A 70 4.02 -2.98 1.84
C GLN A 70 4.19 -4.48 1.60
N LEU A 71 4.11 -4.88 0.33
CA LEU A 71 4.26 -6.27 -0.08
C LEU A 71 5.65 -6.45 -0.68
N HIS A 72 6.29 -7.56 -0.35
CA HIS A 72 7.64 -7.89 -0.79
C HIS A 72 7.68 -9.32 -1.32
N GLY A 73 8.49 -9.54 -2.35
CA GLY A 73 8.59 -10.81 -3.07
C GLY A 73 7.69 -10.86 -4.30
N GLU A 74 8.06 -11.72 -5.25
CA GLU A 74 7.41 -11.95 -6.53
C GLU A 74 7.41 -13.46 -6.81
N PRO A 75 6.50 -13.99 -7.65
CA PRO A 75 5.31 -13.35 -8.20
C PRO A 75 4.10 -13.51 -7.26
N GLU A 76 3.07 -12.68 -7.45
CA GLU A 76 1.67 -12.92 -7.03
C GLU A 76 1.17 -12.36 -5.69
N ILE A 77 1.99 -12.20 -4.65
CA ILE A 77 1.49 -11.64 -3.38
C ILE A 77 0.84 -10.28 -3.61
N ARG A 78 -0.42 -10.14 -3.20
CA ARG A 78 -1.20 -8.96 -3.57
C ARG A 78 -2.30 -8.63 -2.60
N TYR A 79 -2.66 -7.35 -2.58
CA TYR A 79 -3.93 -6.92 -2.04
C TYR A 79 -5.07 -7.50 -2.87
N ASN A 80 -6.09 -8.02 -2.19
CA ASN A 80 -7.16 -8.81 -2.76
C ASN A 80 -8.50 -8.49 -2.08
N LEU A 81 -9.61 -8.75 -2.78
CA LEU A 81 -10.96 -8.74 -2.22
C LEU A 81 -11.56 -10.13 -2.41
N TYR A 82 -11.41 -10.99 -1.42
CA TYR A 82 -12.00 -12.33 -1.44
C TYR A 82 -13.40 -12.27 -0.85
N GLU A 83 -14.42 -12.60 -1.64
CA GLU A 83 -15.84 -12.49 -1.26
C GLU A 83 -16.21 -11.09 -0.71
N GLY A 84 -15.60 -10.04 -1.26
CA GLY A 84 -15.81 -8.66 -0.84
C GLY A 84 -15.05 -8.24 0.43
N LYS A 85 -14.30 -9.15 1.06
CA LYS A 85 -13.47 -8.82 2.22
C LYS A 85 -12.03 -8.45 1.80
N PRO A 86 -11.58 -7.23 2.12
CA PRO A 86 -10.19 -6.82 1.92
C PRO A 86 -9.19 -7.73 2.64
N ASN A 87 -8.20 -8.22 1.92
CA ASN A 87 -7.12 -9.02 2.48
C ASN A 87 -5.85 -8.89 1.63
N ILE A 88 -4.75 -9.43 2.13
CA ILE A 88 -3.59 -9.79 1.32
C ILE A 88 -3.71 -11.28 1.05
N GLY A 89 -3.66 -11.66 -0.22
CA GLY A 89 -3.75 -13.03 -0.67
C GLY A 89 -2.69 -13.34 -1.72
N TRP A 90 -2.74 -14.58 -2.21
CA TRP A 90 -1.72 -15.16 -3.10
C TRP A 90 -0.31 -15.06 -2.52
N TRP A 91 -0.25 -15.16 -1.20
CA TRP A 91 0.99 -15.25 -0.46
C TRP A 91 1.39 -16.72 -0.39
N ASN A 92 2.29 -17.09 -1.30
CA ASN A 92 2.52 -18.48 -1.68
C ASN A 92 4.01 -18.88 -1.68
N GLU A 93 4.91 -17.91 -1.64
CA GLU A 93 6.36 -18.14 -1.69
C GLU A 93 7.02 -17.81 -0.36
N GLU A 94 8.02 -18.60 0.05
CA GLU A 94 8.79 -18.36 1.29
C GLU A 94 9.54 -17.02 1.27
N SER A 95 9.94 -16.56 0.08
CA SER A 95 10.61 -15.27 -0.09
C SER A 95 9.68 -14.06 0.10
N GLN A 96 8.35 -14.29 0.17
CA GLN A 96 7.37 -13.23 0.30
C GLN A 96 7.11 -12.87 1.75
N TYR A 97 6.98 -11.58 1.99
CA TYR A 97 6.67 -11.04 3.31
C TYR A 97 5.95 -9.72 3.21
N LEU A 98 5.39 -9.30 4.34
CA LEU A 98 4.63 -8.08 4.51
C LEU A 98 5.39 -7.16 5.43
N SER A 99 5.34 -5.85 5.19
CA SER A 99 5.78 -4.89 6.19
C SER A 99 4.85 -3.71 6.37
N TRP A 100 4.86 -3.14 7.56
CA TRP A 100 4.15 -1.91 7.90
C TRP A 100 5.07 -0.95 8.62
N LYS A 101 5.06 0.30 8.19
CA LYS A 101 5.75 1.37 8.92
C LYS A 101 4.88 1.87 10.05
N THR A 102 5.46 2.00 11.24
CA THR A 102 4.76 2.51 12.41
C THR A 102 5.51 3.66 13.04
N LYS A 103 4.81 4.48 13.82
CA LYS A 103 5.42 5.55 14.60
C LYS A 103 4.59 5.88 15.84
N GLY A 104 5.29 6.05 16.96
CA GLY A 104 4.67 6.43 18.23
C GLY A 104 4.13 5.23 19.03
N VAL A 105 4.51 4.01 18.67
CA VAL A 105 4.22 2.81 19.47
C VAL A 105 5.07 2.86 20.74
N SER A 106 4.44 2.80 21.90
CA SER A 106 5.12 2.83 23.20
C SER A 106 5.80 1.49 23.51
N ALA A 107 6.81 1.51 24.37
CA ALA A 107 7.39 0.28 24.91
C ALA A 107 6.35 -0.50 25.73
N GLY A 108 6.48 -1.83 25.77
CA GLY A 108 5.65 -2.70 26.60
C GLY A 108 5.25 -4.00 25.90
N SER A 109 4.46 -4.80 26.60
CA SER A 109 3.91 -6.08 26.12
C SER A 109 2.65 -5.85 25.30
N TYR A 110 2.60 -6.45 24.11
CA TYR A 110 1.44 -6.37 23.21
C TYR A 110 0.93 -7.76 22.86
N GLN A 111 -0.35 -8.00 23.11
CA GLN A 111 -1.07 -9.13 22.53
C GLN A 111 -1.21 -8.89 21.03
N VAL A 112 -0.66 -9.81 20.23
CA VAL A 112 -0.75 -9.81 18.77
C VAL A 112 -1.90 -10.72 18.34
N VAL A 113 -2.83 -10.17 17.57
CA VAL A 113 -3.98 -10.90 17.02
C VAL A 113 -4.00 -10.78 15.49
N LEU A 114 -4.14 -11.91 14.81
CA LEU A 114 -4.35 -11.97 13.37
C LEU A 114 -5.84 -12.14 13.07
N GLU A 115 -6.36 -11.42 12.08
CA GLU A 115 -7.60 -11.76 11.41
C GLU A 115 -7.28 -12.31 10.02
N TYR A 116 -7.65 -13.57 9.76
CA TYR A 116 -7.21 -14.28 8.56
C TYR A 116 -8.18 -15.39 8.14
N SER A 117 -7.93 -15.99 6.98
CA SER A 117 -8.50 -17.28 6.58
C SER A 117 -7.44 -18.13 5.90
N ARG A 118 -7.53 -19.46 6.04
CA ARG A 118 -6.58 -20.43 5.50
C ARG A 118 -7.27 -21.76 5.21
N ALA A 119 -7.09 -22.29 4.01
CA ALA A 119 -7.62 -23.61 3.61
C ALA A 119 -6.66 -24.79 3.85
N PRO A 120 -5.34 -24.68 3.58
CA PRO A 120 -4.44 -25.83 3.71
C PRO A 120 -4.30 -26.33 5.15
N GLU A 121 -4.32 -27.66 5.31
CA GLU A 121 -4.16 -28.36 6.60
C GLU A 121 -2.69 -28.54 7.02
N ALA A 122 -1.74 -28.25 6.12
CA ALA A 122 -0.31 -28.34 6.43
C ALA A 122 0.06 -27.38 7.58
N LYS A 123 1.14 -27.67 8.29
CA LYS A 123 1.62 -26.77 9.35
C LYS A 123 2.07 -25.45 8.72
N LEU A 124 1.79 -24.35 9.42
CA LEU A 124 2.28 -23.03 9.06
C LEU A 124 2.69 -22.31 10.34
N GLN A 125 3.89 -21.75 10.32
CA GLN A 125 4.36 -20.80 11.33
C GLN A 125 4.60 -19.45 10.68
N LEU A 126 4.13 -18.39 11.34
CA LEU A 126 4.45 -17.01 10.99
C LEU A 126 5.45 -16.44 12.00
N GLU A 127 6.33 -15.59 11.49
CA GLU A 127 7.25 -14.77 12.26
C GLU A 127 6.87 -13.30 12.09
N LEU A 128 6.52 -12.65 13.20
CA LEU A 128 6.36 -11.20 13.29
C LEU A 128 7.62 -10.61 13.93
N LYS A 129 8.34 -9.77 13.18
CA LYS A 129 9.52 -9.07 13.65
C LYS A 129 9.22 -7.58 13.84
N ALA A 130 9.67 -7.02 14.96
CA ALA A 130 9.61 -5.59 15.26
C ALA A 130 10.93 -5.17 15.92
N GLY A 131 11.81 -4.52 15.15
CA GLY A 131 13.16 -4.21 15.63
C GLY A 131 13.99 -5.47 15.89
N GLU A 132 14.52 -5.62 17.10
CA GLU A 132 15.24 -6.83 17.55
C GLU A 132 14.31 -7.94 18.07
N GLN A 133 13.02 -7.64 18.20
CA GLN A 133 12.03 -8.53 18.81
C GLN A 133 11.36 -9.39 17.75
N THR A 134 11.15 -10.66 18.08
CA THR A 134 10.57 -11.65 17.19
C THR A 134 9.50 -12.45 17.93
N LEU A 135 8.31 -12.55 17.34
CA LEU A 135 7.23 -13.43 17.78
C LEU A 135 6.99 -14.51 16.73
N LEU A 136 7.11 -15.77 17.13
CA LEU A 136 6.74 -16.93 16.33
C LEU A 136 5.39 -17.47 16.79
N GLY A 137 4.50 -17.78 15.85
CA GLY A 137 3.22 -18.40 16.18
C GLY A 137 2.72 -19.36 15.09
N GLU A 138 2.13 -20.46 15.54
CA GLU A 138 1.49 -21.45 14.66
C GLU A 138 0.12 -20.94 14.20
N VAL A 139 -0.18 -21.15 12.92
CA VAL A 139 -1.40 -20.64 12.28
C VAL A 139 -2.26 -21.80 11.77
N PRO A 140 -3.32 -22.20 12.51
CA PRO A 140 -4.16 -23.32 12.12
C PRO A 140 -4.99 -23.00 10.86
N PRO A 141 -5.43 -24.03 10.12
CA PRO A 141 -6.45 -23.87 9.08
C PRO A 141 -7.75 -23.34 9.67
N THR A 142 -8.49 -22.57 8.87
CA THR A 142 -9.81 -22.07 9.25
C THR A 142 -10.94 -22.85 8.60
N GLY A 143 -10.62 -23.87 7.81
CA GLY A 143 -11.58 -24.68 7.05
C GLY A 143 -11.98 -24.08 5.70
N GLY A 144 -11.25 -23.08 5.20
CA GLY A 144 -11.41 -22.54 3.84
C GLY A 144 -11.07 -21.05 3.69
N TRP A 145 -10.86 -20.62 2.45
CA TRP A 145 -10.46 -19.24 2.11
C TRP A 145 -11.52 -18.15 2.38
N GLY A 146 -12.78 -18.54 2.59
CA GLY A 146 -13.86 -17.65 3.03
C GLY A 146 -14.25 -17.83 4.50
N LYS A 147 -13.54 -18.70 5.24
CA LYS A 147 -13.78 -18.95 6.67
C LYS A 147 -12.83 -18.08 7.48
N TRP A 148 -13.31 -16.91 7.87
CA TRP A 148 -12.51 -15.94 8.61
C TRP A 148 -12.48 -16.26 10.10
N SER A 149 -11.30 -16.18 10.71
CA SER A 149 -11.11 -16.34 12.15
C SER A 149 -10.14 -15.29 12.68
N GLU A 150 -10.22 -15.07 13.98
CA GLU A 150 -9.16 -14.39 14.73
C GLU A 150 -8.28 -15.42 15.44
N LEU A 151 -6.99 -15.10 15.58
CA LEU A 151 -6.00 -15.92 16.27
C LEU A 151 -5.08 -15.02 17.09
N SER A 152 -4.99 -15.31 18.39
CA SER A 152 -3.91 -14.81 19.24
C SER A 152 -2.60 -15.48 18.81
N LEU A 153 -1.71 -14.72 18.17
CA LEU A 153 -0.41 -15.22 17.73
C LEU A 153 0.57 -15.35 18.92
N GLY A 154 0.38 -14.50 19.93
CA GLY A 154 1.17 -14.47 21.16
C GLY A 154 1.42 -13.04 21.63
N VAL A 155 2.32 -12.90 22.62
CA VAL A 155 2.72 -11.60 23.17
C VAL A 155 4.06 -11.19 22.57
N LEU A 156 4.11 -9.98 22.03
CA LEU A 156 5.31 -9.34 21.53
C LEU A 156 5.74 -8.24 22.49
N GLU A 157 6.96 -8.36 23.02
CA GLU A 157 7.59 -7.31 23.82
C GLU A 157 8.17 -6.27 22.87
N LEU A 158 7.82 -5.00 23.05
CA LEU A 158 8.33 -3.90 22.24
C LEU A 158 9.20 -2.97 23.06
N SER A 159 10.37 -2.64 22.53
CA SER A 159 11.16 -1.51 23.01
C SER A 159 10.71 -0.24 22.26
N SER A 160 10.49 0.87 22.95
CA SER A 160 9.97 2.10 22.33
C SER A 160 10.92 2.71 21.29
N SER A 161 12.20 2.35 21.33
CA SER A 161 13.25 2.88 20.45
C SER A 161 13.36 2.18 19.10
N GLU A 162 12.71 1.02 18.89
CA GLU A 162 13.04 0.13 17.76
C GLU A 162 11.90 -0.07 16.76
N VAL A 163 10.67 0.31 17.10
CA VAL A 163 9.51 -0.03 16.27
C VAL A 163 9.22 1.08 15.26
N SER A 164 9.96 1.02 14.15
CA SER A 164 9.70 1.85 12.95
C SER A 164 9.08 1.04 11.80
N GLU A 165 9.25 -0.29 11.85
CA GLU A 165 8.73 -1.24 10.88
C GLU A 165 8.39 -2.55 11.57
N LEU A 166 7.25 -3.14 11.23
CA LEU A 166 6.90 -4.52 11.57
C LEU A 166 6.89 -5.36 10.30
N GLU A 167 7.57 -6.50 10.32
CA GLU A 167 7.64 -7.45 9.22
C GLU A 167 6.92 -8.74 9.61
N LEU A 168 6.05 -9.26 8.74
CA LEU A 168 5.40 -10.55 8.90
C LEU A 168 5.81 -11.47 7.75
N ARG A 169 6.41 -12.60 8.08
CA ARG A 169 6.92 -13.60 7.13
C ARG A 169 6.45 -15.00 7.48
N ALA A 170 6.35 -15.87 6.48
CA ALA A 170 6.09 -17.30 6.69
C ALA A 170 7.44 -18.03 6.86
N ILE A 171 7.53 -18.93 7.85
CA ILE A 171 8.75 -19.70 8.11
C ILE A 171 8.67 -21.11 7.50
N THR A 172 7.46 -21.69 7.46
CA THR A 172 7.22 -23.04 6.96
C THR A 172 5.95 -23.08 6.11
N PRO A 173 5.95 -22.57 4.87
CA PRO A 173 4.87 -22.83 3.95
C PRO A 173 5.01 -24.25 3.38
N ASP A 174 4.89 -25.28 4.22
CA ASP A 174 4.80 -26.66 3.74
C ASP A 174 3.52 -26.76 2.87
N GLY A 175 3.68 -26.77 1.54
CA GLY A 175 2.54 -26.79 0.60
C GLY A 175 2.13 -25.44 -0.02
N GLY A 176 2.94 -24.38 0.14
CA GLY A 176 2.96 -23.23 -0.79
C GLY A 176 1.81 -22.23 -0.70
N GLU A 177 0.91 -22.29 0.28
CA GLU A 177 -0.13 -21.25 0.48
C GLU A 177 -0.18 -20.86 1.96
N VAL A 178 0.00 -19.56 2.24
CA VAL A 178 0.13 -19.03 3.60
C VAL A 178 -1.25 -18.72 4.19
N VAL A 179 -1.74 -17.49 4.03
CA VAL A 179 -3.05 -17.02 4.53
C VAL A 179 -3.62 -15.95 3.60
N ASN A 180 -4.95 -15.79 3.61
CA ASN A 180 -5.53 -14.48 3.31
C ASN A 180 -5.50 -13.66 4.61
N LEU A 181 -4.65 -12.64 4.69
CA LEU A 181 -4.50 -11.80 5.88
C LEU A 181 -5.35 -10.53 5.77
N VAL A 182 -6.25 -10.29 6.74
CA VAL A 182 -7.07 -9.07 6.79
C VAL A 182 -6.34 -7.97 7.56
N ARG A 183 -5.84 -8.29 8.76
CA ARG A 183 -5.09 -7.38 9.62
C ARG A 183 -4.29 -8.12 10.69
N VAL A 184 -3.30 -7.42 11.23
CA VAL A 184 -2.64 -7.72 12.50
C VAL A 184 -3.00 -6.60 13.48
N THR A 185 -3.38 -6.94 14.70
CA THR A 185 -3.70 -5.98 15.76
C THR A 185 -2.76 -6.18 16.93
N LEU A 186 -2.14 -5.10 17.41
CA LEU A 186 -1.35 -5.09 18.63
C LEU A 186 -2.14 -4.33 19.69
N THR A 187 -2.47 -5.01 20.79
CA THR A 187 -3.15 -4.40 21.94
C THR A 187 -2.25 -4.52 23.15
N SER A 188 -1.98 -3.40 23.84
CA SER A 188 -1.19 -3.43 25.07
C SER A 188 -1.87 -4.35 26.10
N VAL A 189 -1.08 -5.20 26.76
CA VAL A 189 -1.59 -6.13 27.78
C VAL A 189 -1.84 -5.42 29.12
N GLY A 190 -1.38 -4.17 29.26
CA GLY A 190 -1.29 -3.48 30.55
C GLY A 190 -0.14 -4.02 31.39
N GLU A 191 0.39 -3.17 32.29
CA GLU A 191 1.27 -3.63 33.39
C GLU A 191 0.46 -4.32 34.50
#